data_AF-A0A7S2F9U2-F1
#
_entry.id   AF-A0A7S2F9U2-F1
#
_cell.length_a   1.000
_cell.length_b   1.000
_cell.length_c   1.000
_cell.angle_alpha   90.00
_cell.angle_beta   90.00
_cell.angle_gamma   90.00
#
_symmetry.space_group_name_H-M   'P 1'
#
loop_
_entity.id
_entity.type
_entity.pdbx_description
1 polymer ?
#
loop_
_entity_poly.entity_id
_entity_poly.type
_entity_poly.pdbx_seq_one_letter_code
_entity_poly.pdbx_strand_id
1 'polypeptide(L)'
;GGEGEKETEEVSDFGGRVVSSSPTGEQFSDTPYHVVINEHMTTDDLRAAIFAKLVADGKLAEGDDMNRVRLREKLSHRCTKVIRNGSTLRQAMYQIYDNREIAIELLQEPEELEKTHPTAGQIVNIRRWHRSTWLVSDKFELYLEQGMQLSKLCATLSSMTKIPEPNLRIFKIALYSNTKHHELPTQKWRDFHGDLRTVVTASLNPMDGDVLVVMDDTEPLRNLSEAEKESIVTFKKKSYSNTSYYNSTSSYLSLSSNSTKKTSYVKKKEEGIKIKSRADRESEKQKEEDEAAKEKASGGKGEKGVAINTSANTTISTGTGTGTGTGTGT
;
A
#
# COMPACT_ATOMS: atom_id res chain seq x y z
N GLY A 1 17.99 -29.31 -42.85
CA GLY A 1 17.44 -29.26 -41.49
C GLY A 1 17.53 -27.82 -41.04
N GLY A 2 16.41 -27.12 -40.99
CA GLY A 2 16.33 -25.81 -40.36
C GLY A 2 15.87 -26.04 -38.93
N GLU A 3 16.74 -25.76 -37.97
CA GLU A 3 16.38 -25.75 -36.56
C GLU A 3 15.43 -24.58 -36.34
N GLY A 4 14.17 -24.90 -36.05
CA GLY A 4 13.19 -23.92 -35.60
C GLY A 4 13.55 -23.50 -34.18
N GLU A 5 14.02 -22.26 -34.03
CA GLU A 5 14.06 -21.59 -32.74
C GLU A 5 12.63 -21.59 -32.16
N LYS A 6 12.44 -22.35 -31.09
CA LYS A 6 11.24 -22.25 -30.25
C LYS A 6 11.32 -20.92 -29.51
N GLU A 7 10.56 -19.94 -29.96
CA GLU A 7 10.16 -18.79 -29.13
C GLU A 7 9.54 -19.35 -27.83
N THR A 8 10.32 -19.35 -26.76
CA THR A 8 9.80 -19.61 -25.42
C THR A 8 8.94 -18.42 -25.03
N GLU A 9 7.63 -18.60 -25.21
CA GLU A 9 6.53 -17.76 -24.77
C GLU A 9 6.81 -16.99 -23.46
N GLU A 10 6.95 -15.67 -23.56
CA GLU A 10 6.81 -14.69 -22.47
C GLU A 10 5.36 -14.62 -21.91
N VAL A 11 4.59 -15.70 -21.99
CA VAL A 11 3.19 -15.76 -21.51
C VAL A 11 3.09 -15.69 -19.98
N SER A 12 4.22 -15.86 -19.28
CA SER A 12 4.25 -15.98 -17.81
C SER A 12 3.92 -14.69 -17.03
N ASP A 13 4.08 -13.48 -17.60
CA ASP A 13 4.02 -12.24 -16.80
C ASP A 13 2.72 -11.42 -16.97
N PHE A 14 1.93 -11.70 -18.02
CA PHE A 14 0.68 -10.99 -18.26
C PHE A 14 -0.31 -11.17 -17.09
N GLY A 15 -0.42 -12.38 -16.56
CA GLY A 15 -1.31 -12.69 -15.43
C GLY A 15 -0.97 -11.88 -14.17
N GLY A 16 0.33 -11.68 -13.88
CA GLY A 16 0.76 -10.83 -12.77
C GLY A 16 0.46 -9.36 -13.03
N ARG A 17 0.97 -8.82 -14.15
CA ARG A 17 1.01 -7.38 -14.45
C ARG A 17 -0.27 -6.76 -14.98
N VAL A 18 -1.22 -7.55 -15.48
CA VAL A 18 -2.46 -7.01 -16.07
C VAL A 18 -3.68 -7.48 -15.30
N VAL A 19 -3.64 -8.71 -14.80
CA VAL A 19 -4.81 -9.31 -14.17
C VAL A 19 -4.85 -9.02 -12.67
N SER A 20 -3.70 -9.09 -11.98
CA SER A 20 -3.66 -8.93 -10.52
C SER A 20 -3.37 -7.49 -10.05
N SER A 21 -2.60 -6.72 -10.84
CA SER A 21 -2.21 -5.37 -10.47
C SER A 21 -3.36 -4.38 -10.60
N SER A 22 -3.47 -3.48 -9.63
CA SER A 22 -4.31 -2.29 -9.73
C SER A 22 -3.46 -1.11 -10.16
N PRO A 23 -3.98 -0.19 -11.00
CA PRO A 23 -3.26 1.02 -11.40
C PRO A 23 -3.06 2.01 -10.25
N THR A 24 -3.50 1.66 -9.04
CA THR A 24 -3.50 2.52 -7.86
C THR A 24 -2.51 2.04 -6.78
N GLY A 25 -1.83 0.90 -6.98
CA GLY A 25 -0.98 0.31 -5.96
C GLY A 25 0.30 1.11 -5.71
N GLU A 26 0.72 1.16 -4.44
CA GLU A 26 1.95 1.81 -4.00
C GLU A 26 2.84 0.87 -3.17
N GLN A 27 4.13 1.17 -3.13
CA GLN A 27 5.11 0.47 -2.31
C GLN A 27 5.40 1.30 -1.06
N PHE A 28 5.44 0.65 0.11
CA PHE A 28 5.71 1.28 1.39
C PHE A 28 6.95 0.63 2.02
N SER A 29 7.67 1.39 2.85
CA SER A 29 8.76 0.86 3.68
C SER A 29 8.20 -0.04 4.78
N ASP A 30 8.95 -1.09 5.12
CA ASP A 30 8.51 -2.09 6.11
C ASP A 30 8.60 -1.58 7.56
N THR A 31 9.34 -0.49 7.81
CA THR A 31 9.56 0.02 9.17
C THR A 31 8.70 1.27 9.44
N PRO A 32 7.63 1.16 10.26
CA PRO A 32 6.79 2.30 10.57
C PRO A 32 7.42 3.21 11.63
N TYR A 33 7.25 4.51 11.44
CA TYR A 33 7.47 5.49 12.50
C TYR A 33 6.31 5.48 13.49
N HIS A 34 6.61 5.52 14.79
CA HIS A 34 5.61 5.70 15.83
C HIS A 34 5.64 7.14 16.33
N VAL A 35 4.52 7.86 16.19
CA VAL A 35 4.35 9.22 16.69
C VAL A 35 3.12 9.26 17.59
N VAL A 36 3.29 9.81 18.79
CA VAL A 36 2.17 10.06 19.70
C VAL A 36 1.50 11.34 19.27
N ILE A 37 0.21 11.27 18.97
CA ILE A 37 -0.58 12.44 18.57
C ILE A 37 -1.69 12.69 19.59
N ASN A 38 -2.21 13.90 19.58
CA ASN A 38 -3.49 14.23 20.18
C ASN A 38 -4.39 14.81 19.08
N GLU A 39 -5.72 14.74 19.23
CA GLU A 39 -6.65 15.17 18.17
C GLU A 39 -6.62 16.68 17.87
N HIS A 40 -6.10 17.48 18.81
CA HIS A 40 -5.94 18.93 18.69
C HIS A 40 -4.58 19.34 18.11
N MET A 41 -3.67 18.39 17.93
CA MET A 41 -2.38 18.60 17.31
C MET A 41 -2.61 19.14 15.91
N THR A 42 -1.83 20.12 15.50
CA THR A 42 -1.91 20.62 14.13
C THR A 42 -1.22 19.65 13.18
N THR A 43 -1.63 19.70 11.92
CA THR A 43 -0.95 19.00 10.83
C THR A 43 0.52 19.43 10.71
N ASP A 44 0.80 20.71 10.97
CA ASP A 44 2.15 21.29 11.05
C ASP A 44 2.99 20.66 12.19
N ASP A 45 2.43 20.53 13.40
CA ASP A 45 3.11 19.91 14.54
C ASP A 45 3.45 18.44 14.28
N LEU A 46 2.51 17.70 13.68
CA LEU A 46 2.74 16.30 13.30
C LEU A 46 3.88 16.20 12.28
N ARG A 47 3.88 17.09 11.26
CA ARG A 47 4.95 17.11 10.26
C ARG A 47 6.30 17.44 10.89
N ALA A 48 6.37 18.40 11.79
CA ALA A 48 7.60 18.75 12.50
C ALA A 48 8.13 17.56 13.33
N ALA A 49 7.25 16.86 14.04
CA ALA A 49 7.62 15.66 14.80
C ALA A 49 8.15 14.52 13.90
N ILE A 50 7.56 14.35 12.71
CA ILE A 50 8.02 13.37 11.72
C ILE A 50 9.35 13.80 11.11
N PHE A 51 9.50 15.07 10.73
CA PHE A 51 10.73 15.62 10.17
C PHE A 51 11.91 15.41 11.13
N ALA A 52 11.74 15.72 12.42
CA ALA A 52 12.77 15.48 13.42
C ALA A 52 13.20 14.00 13.51
N LYS A 53 12.26 13.07 13.38
CA LYS A 53 12.56 11.62 13.34
C LYS A 53 13.32 11.22 12.08
N LEU A 54 12.93 11.75 10.92
CA LEU A 54 13.60 11.49 9.64
C LEU A 54 15.04 12.01 9.65
N VAL A 55 15.27 13.17 10.26
CA VAL A 55 16.62 13.73 10.45
C VAL A 55 17.44 12.86 11.40
N ALA A 56 16.88 12.46 12.54
CA ALA A 56 17.57 11.57 13.51
C ALA A 56 17.95 10.21 12.89
N ASP A 57 17.16 9.69 11.97
CA ASP A 57 17.41 8.45 11.23
C ASP A 57 18.33 8.62 10.01
N GLY A 58 18.81 9.84 9.74
CA GLY A 58 19.66 10.15 8.59
C GLY A 58 18.96 10.04 7.23
N LYS A 59 17.62 10.12 7.20
CA LYS A 59 16.82 10.16 5.96
C LYS A 59 16.73 11.55 5.35
N LEU A 60 16.86 12.58 6.18
CA LEU A 60 16.95 13.99 5.81
C LEU A 60 18.12 14.65 6.54
N ALA A 61 18.66 15.74 5.99
CA ALA A 61 19.68 16.55 6.66
C ALA A 61 19.03 17.57 7.62
N GLU A 62 19.75 18.00 8.67
CA GLU A 62 19.26 19.01 9.64
C GLU A 62 18.88 20.35 8.98
N GLY A 63 19.50 20.68 7.85
CA GLY A 63 19.22 21.91 7.08
C GLY A 63 18.17 21.74 5.98
N ASP A 64 17.57 20.55 5.83
CA ASP A 64 16.51 20.35 4.84
C ASP A 64 15.24 21.13 5.19
N ASP A 65 14.49 21.52 4.16
CA ASP A 65 13.18 22.14 4.36
C ASP A 65 12.16 21.09 4.81
N MET A 66 11.43 21.39 5.88
CA MET A 66 10.33 20.56 6.39
C MET A 66 9.22 20.35 5.34
N ASN A 67 9.04 21.26 4.40
CA ASN A 67 8.09 21.14 3.29
C ASN A 67 8.48 20.08 2.25
N ARG A 68 9.63 19.42 2.41
CA ARG A 68 9.94 18.17 1.69
C ARG A 68 9.20 16.96 2.24
N VAL A 69 8.56 17.07 3.40
CA VAL A 69 7.80 15.98 4.03
C VAL A 69 6.31 16.17 3.75
N ARG A 70 5.75 15.36 2.86
CA ARG A 70 4.31 15.34 2.59
C ARG A 70 3.64 14.22 3.39
N LEU A 71 2.53 14.56 4.03
CA LEU A 71 1.70 13.61 4.78
C LEU A 71 0.48 13.21 3.94
N ARG A 72 0.16 11.92 3.92
CA ARG A 72 -1.01 11.38 3.19
C ARG A 72 -1.81 10.41 4.03
N GLU A 73 -3.11 10.41 3.83
CA GLU A 73 -3.94 9.32 4.34
C GLU A 73 -3.55 8.02 3.63
N LYS A 74 -3.30 6.95 4.41
CA LYS A 74 -3.04 5.62 3.88
C LYS A 74 -4.30 4.78 4.01
N LEU A 75 -4.73 4.18 2.90
CA LEU A 75 -5.83 3.23 2.85
C LEU A 75 -5.33 1.89 2.30
N SER A 76 -5.06 0.95 3.21
CA SER A 76 -4.45 -0.36 2.91
C SER A 76 -3.10 -0.23 2.20
N HIS A 77 -3.08 -0.36 0.86
CA HIS A 77 -1.87 -0.35 0.02
C HIS A 77 -1.82 0.87 -0.92
N ARG A 78 -2.49 1.96 -0.55
CA ARG A 78 -2.62 3.17 -1.39
C ARG A 78 -2.55 4.43 -0.52
N CYS A 79 -1.88 5.46 -1.01
CA CYS A 79 -2.04 6.82 -0.51
C CYS A 79 -3.24 7.49 -1.18
N THR A 80 -3.95 8.27 -0.38
CA THR A 80 -5.16 8.94 -0.82
C THR A 80 -5.00 10.46 -0.70
N LYS A 81 -5.71 11.08 0.22
CA LYS A 81 -5.76 12.51 0.45
C LYS A 81 -4.43 13.04 0.99
N VAL A 82 -3.98 14.19 0.48
CA VAL A 82 -2.87 14.93 1.06
C VAL A 82 -3.34 15.69 2.31
N ILE A 83 -2.62 15.49 3.41
CA ILE A 83 -2.88 16.13 4.69
C ILE A 83 -2.11 17.46 4.71
N ARG A 84 -2.84 18.54 4.36
CA ARG A 84 -2.31 19.91 4.25
C ARG A 84 -2.16 20.59 5.61
N ASN A 85 -1.29 21.59 5.65
CA ASN A 85 -1.07 22.45 6.81
C ASN A 85 -2.25 23.36 7.15
N GLY A 86 -2.21 23.90 8.36
CA GLY A 86 -3.10 24.95 8.84
C GLY A 86 -4.42 24.45 9.42
N SER A 87 -4.58 23.14 9.58
CA SER A 87 -5.74 22.53 10.23
C SER A 87 -5.30 21.58 11.35
N THR A 88 -6.21 21.34 12.30
CA THR A 88 -6.01 20.28 13.30
C THR A 88 -6.12 18.92 12.63
N LEU A 89 -5.51 17.88 13.20
CA LEU A 89 -5.62 16.52 12.67
C LEU A 89 -7.09 16.10 12.53
N ARG A 90 -7.95 16.47 13.50
CA ARG A 90 -9.39 16.17 13.47
C ARG A 90 -10.12 16.81 12.28
N GLN A 91 -9.68 17.98 11.83
CA GLN A 91 -10.25 18.65 10.65
C GLN A 91 -9.67 18.08 9.35
N ALA A 92 -8.38 17.76 9.35
CA ALA A 92 -7.67 17.28 8.17
C ALA A 92 -8.07 15.85 7.79
N MET A 93 -8.36 15.00 8.78
CA MET A 93 -8.65 13.58 8.62
C MET A 93 -10.08 13.25 9.04
N TYR A 94 -10.76 12.39 8.28
CA TYR A 94 -12.18 12.07 8.54
C TYR A 94 -12.42 11.37 9.90
N GLN A 95 -11.50 10.50 10.32
CA GLN A 95 -11.60 9.70 11.55
C GLN A 95 -10.22 9.40 12.12
N ILE A 96 -9.89 9.93 13.29
CA ILE A 96 -8.66 9.53 14.00
C ILE A 96 -9.03 8.41 14.94
N TYR A 97 -8.41 7.24 14.75
CA TYR A 97 -8.55 6.10 15.64
C TYR A 97 -7.21 5.39 15.77
N ASP A 98 -7.08 4.55 16.80
CA ASP A 98 -5.83 3.87 17.09
C ASP A 98 -5.40 2.96 15.95
N ASN A 99 -4.10 2.94 15.69
CA ASN A 99 -3.47 2.24 14.57
C ASN A 99 -3.83 2.76 13.18
N ARG A 100 -4.49 3.93 13.05
CA ARG A 100 -4.69 4.54 11.74
C ARG A 100 -3.35 5.00 11.15
N GLU A 101 -3.05 4.49 9.97
CA GLU A 101 -1.79 4.73 9.28
C GLU A 101 -1.81 6.01 8.45
N ILE A 102 -0.74 6.77 8.54
CA ILE A 102 -0.43 7.92 7.69
C ILE A 102 0.82 7.56 6.90
N ALA A 103 0.80 7.82 5.60
CA ALA A 103 1.97 7.67 4.76
C ALA A 103 2.80 8.96 4.78
N ILE A 104 4.12 8.77 4.80
CA ILE A 104 5.10 9.84 4.69
C ILE A 104 5.71 9.73 3.30
N GLU A 105 5.62 10.81 2.54
CA GLU A 105 6.24 10.93 1.22
C GLU A 105 7.36 11.97 1.31
N LEU A 106 8.57 11.56 0.90
CA LEU A 106 9.72 12.45 0.81
C LEU A 106 9.79 13.04 -0.59
N LEU A 107 9.62 14.34 -0.69
CA LEU A 107 9.68 15.07 -1.94
C LEU A 107 11.13 15.38 -2.32
N GLN A 108 11.37 15.39 -3.63
CA GLN A 108 12.66 15.80 -4.17
C GLN A 108 12.94 17.27 -3.87
N GLU A 109 11.94 18.12 -4.02
CA GLU A 109 11.98 19.55 -3.73
C GLU A 109 10.90 19.92 -2.72
N PRO A 110 11.07 21.00 -1.94
CA PRO A 110 10.05 21.48 -1.03
C PRO A 110 8.79 21.89 -1.80
N GLU A 111 7.62 21.54 -1.28
CA GLU A 111 6.35 21.90 -1.89
C GLU A 111 5.58 22.91 -1.02
N GLU A 112 5.13 23.98 -1.64
CA GLU A 112 4.21 24.93 -1.01
C GLU A 112 2.78 24.68 -1.50
N LEU A 113 1.99 23.97 -0.70
CA LEU A 113 0.56 23.83 -0.94
C LEU A 113 -0.22 24.88 -0.18
N GLU A 114 -1.29 25.37 -0.82
CA GLU A 114 -2.32 26.15 -0.15
C GLU A 114 -2.80 25.39 1.09
N LYS A 115 -2.88 26.11 2.23
CA LYS A 115 -3.42 25.59 3.49
C LYS A 115 -4.83 25.05 3.28
N THR A 116 -5.29 24.19 4.19
CA THR A 116 -6.65 23.63 4.13
C THR A 116 -7.69 24.75 4.01
N HIS A 117 -8.24 24.92 2.81
CA HIS A 117 -9.26 25.92 2.50
C HIS A 117 -10.27 25.32 1.52
N PRO A 118 -11.55 25.71 1.52
CA PRO A 118 -12.54 25.25 0.54
C PRO A 118 -12.14 25.53 -0.92
N THR A 119 -11.20 26.46 -1.14
CA THR A 119 -10.67 26.82 -2.45
C THR A 119 -9.33 26.18 -2.78
N ALA A 120 -8.80 25.34 -1.89
CA ALA A 120 -7.57 24.63 -2.16
C ALA A 120 -7.75 23.79 -3.44
N GLY A 121 -6.75 23.84 -4.33
CA GLY A 121 -6.69 22.94 -5.48
C GLY A 121 -6.62 21.47 -5.05
N GLN A 122 -6.59 20.54 -5.99
CA GLN A 122 -6.56 19.10 -5.71
C GLN A 122 -5.30 18.45 -6.27
N ILE A 123 -4.78 17.41 -5.63
CA ILE A 123 -3.68 16.60 -6.18
C ILE A 123 -4.26 15.28 -6.66
N VAL A 124 -4.19 15.07 -7.98
CA VAL A 124 -4.60 13.82 -8.61
C VAL A 124 -3.39 13.04 -9.10
N ASN A 125 -3.55 11.73 -9.14
CA ASN A 125 -2.58 10.84 -9.75
C ASN A 125 -2.94 10.68 -11.22
N ILE A 126 -1.96 10.76 -12.11
CA ILE A 126 -2.14 10.54 -13.54
C ILE A 126 -1.37 9.30 -13.94
N ARG A 127 -1.96 8.50 -14.82
CA ARG A 127 -1.29 7.39 -15.49
C ARG A 127 -1.73 7.28 -16.95
N ARG A 128 -0.81 6.90 -17.83
CA ARG A 128 -1.12 6.59 -19.22
C ARG A 128 -1.40 5.11 -19.37
N TRP A 129 -2.50 4.74 -20.02
CA TRP A 129 -2.76 3.38 -20.44
C TRP A 129 -2.36 3.19 -21.90
N HIS A 130 -1.55 2.17 -22.16
CA HIS A 130 -1.05 1.80 -23.47
C HIS A 130 -1.91 0.67 -24.04
N ARG A 131 -2.74 0.99 -25.02
CA ARG A 131 -3.70 0.04 -25.62
C ARG A 131 -3.00 -1.09 -26.37
N SER A 132 -1.82 -0.84 -26.91
CA SER A 132 -1.01 -1.82 -27.64
C SER A 132 -0.34 -2.85 -26.72
N THR A 133 -0.05 -2.50 -25.47
CA THR A 133 0.66 -3.40 -24.54
C THR A 133 -0.20 -3.86 -23.37
N TRP A 134 -1.36 -3.24 -23.15
CA TRP A 134 -2.22 -3.41 -21.96
C TRP A 134 -1.56 -2.96 -20.65
N LEU A 135 -0.43 -2.26 -20.72
CA LEU A 135 0.28 -1.75 -19.57
C LEU A 135 -0.15 -0.32 -19.22
N VAL A 136 0.06 0.03 -17.96
CA VAL A 136 -0.14 1.37 -17.46
C VAL A 136 1.22 1.95 -17.08
N SER A 137 1.49 3.19 -17.45
CA SER A 137 2.73 3.88 -17.15
C SER A 137 2.95 4.07 -15.65
N ASP A 138 4.15 4.54 -15.33
CA ASP A 138 4.43 5.08 -14.02
C ASP A 138 3.49 6.23 -13.67
N LYS A 139 3.30 6.37 -12.36
CA LYS A 139 2.43 7.38 -11.74
C LYS A 139 3.16 8.72 -11.73
N PHE A 140 2.45 9.78 -12.07
CA PHE A 140 2.89 11.14 -11.80
C PHE A 140 1.73 11.93 -11.21
N GLU A 141 2.05 12.99 -10.48
CA GLU A 141 1.05 13.79 -9.79
C GLU A 141 0.81 15.11 -10.51
N LEU A 142 -0.43 15.58 -10.46
CA LEU A 142 -0.83 16.85 -11.03
C LEU A 142 -1.65 17.64 -10.02
N TYR A 143 -1.21 18.87 -9.75
CA TYR A 143 -1.98 19.85 -9.00
C TYR A 143 -3.03 20.51 -9.91
N LEU A 144 -4.30 20.34 -9.54
CA LEU A 144 -5.45 20.93 -10.17
C LEU A 144 -5.87 22.15 -9.37
N GLU A 145 -5.47 23.33 -9.85
CA GLU A 145 -5.96 24.61 -9.32
C GLU A 145 -7.49 24.65 -9.26
N GLN A 146 -8.05 25.32 -8.24
CA GLN A 146 -9.49 25.51 -8.18
C GLN A 146 -9.99 26.27 -9.41
N GLY A 147 -11.04 25.77 -10.03
CA GLY A 147 -11.62 26.40 -11.22
C GLY A 147 -10.79 26.17 -12.49
N MET A 148 -9.77 25.30 -12.47
CA MET A 148 -9.06 24.88 -13.67
C MET A 148 -10.05 24.46 -14.77
N GLN A 149 -9.89 25.04 -15.96
CA GLN A 149 -10.67 24.67 -17.14
C GLN A 149 -10.22 23.32 -17.68
N LEU A 150 -11.14 22.54 -18.24
CA LEU A 150 -10.84 21.26 -18.87
C LEU A 150 -9.88 21.41 -20.05
N SER A 151 -10.00 22.46 -20.85
CA SER A 151 -9.03 22.81 -21.90
C SER A 151 -7.59 22.92 -21.37
N LYS A 152 -7.37 23.64 -20.26
CA LYS A 152 -6.07 23.75 -19.58
C LYS A 152 -5.59 22.40 -19.04
N LEU A 153 -6.50 21.57 -18.51
CA LEU A 153 -6.17 20.21 -18.09
C LEU A 153 -5.71 19.35 -19.28
N CYS A 154 -6.44 19.36 -20.40
CA CYS A 154 -6.09 18.61 -21.60
C CYS A 154 -4.74 19.05 -22.17
N ALA A 155 -4.47 20.35 -22.27
CA ALA A 155 -3.17 20.87 -22.71
C ALA A 155 -2.03 20.41 -21.80
N THR A 156 -2.24 20.46 -20.48
CA THR A 156 -1.26 19.97 -19.49
C THR A 156 -1.01 18.47 -19.67
N LEU A 157 -2.06 17.66 -19.74
CA LEU A 157 -1.95 16.20 -19.91
C LEU A 157 -1.31 15.82 -21.25
N SER A 158 -1.67 16.51 -22.34
CA SER A 158 -1.06 16.36 -23.66
C SER A 158 0.45 16.60 -23.61
N SER A 159 0.87 17.70 -22.98
CA SER A 159 2.29 18.02 -22.80
C SER A 159 3.03 16.96 -21.97
N MET A 160 2.44 16.49 -20.87
CA MET A 160 3.04 15.48 -19.99
C MET A 160 3.14 14.10 -20.64
N THR A 161 2.11 13.69 -21.38
CA THR A 161 1.97 12.31 -21.89
C THR A 161 2.35 12.15 -23.35
N LYS A 162 2.60 13.26 -24.04
CA LYS A 162 2.91 13.36 -25.48
C LYS A 162 1.79 12.81 -26.37
N ILE A 163 0.54 12.89 -25.90
CA ILE A 163 -0.66 12.51 -26.65
C ILE A 163 -1.29 13.80 -27.18
N PRO A 164 -1.49 13.97 -28.50
CA PRO A 164 -2.17 15.14 -29.04
C PRO A 164 -3.56 15.33 -28.41
N GLU A 165 -3.93 16.57 -28.06
CA GLU A 165 -5.19 16.86 -27.37
C GLU A 165 -6.44 16.28 -28.06
N PRO A 166 -6.59 16.31 -29.40
CA PRO A 166 -7.76 15.72 -30.07
C PRO A 166 -7.88 14.20 -29.89
N ASN A 167 -6.77 13.52 -29.61
CA ASN A 167 -6.69 12.08 -29.43
C ASN A 167 -6.70 11.67 -27.95
N LEU A 168 -6.56 12.64 -27.05
CA LEU A 168 -6.53 12.39 -25.61
C LEU A 168 -7.92 11.99 -25.12
N ARG A 169 -7.98 10.87 -24.42
CA ARG A 169 -9.19 10.44 -23.70
C ARG A 169 -8.87 10.25 -22.24
N ILE A 170 -9.80 10.64 -21.38
CA ILE A 170 -9.64 10.60 -19.93
C ILE A 170 -10.70 9.69 -19.32
N PHE A 171 -10.27 8.85 -18.40
CA PHE A 171 -11.12 8.06 -17.52
C PHE A 171 -10.70 8.29 -16.07
N LYS A 172 -11.68 8.52 -15.18
CA LYS A 172 -11.42 8.69 -13.76
C LYS A 172 -11.69 7.39 -12.99
N ILE A 173 -10.69 6.93 -12.28
CA ILE A 173 -10.82 5.91 -11.24
C ILE A 173 -10.95 6.63 -9.91
N ALA A 174 -12.15 6.59 -9.34
CA ALA A 174 -12.40 7.10 -8.00
C ALA A 174 -11.56 6.34 -6.96
N LEU A 175 -11.16 7.03 -5.90
CA LEU A 175 -10.26 6.55 -4.85
C LEU A 175 -10.58 5.14 -4.32
N TYR A 176 -11.85 4.87 -4.05
CA TYR A 176 -12.32 3.60 -3.49
C TYR A 176 -12.62 2.53 -4.54
N SER A 177 -12.40 2.83 -5.82
CA SER A 177 -12.58 1.87 -6.90
C SER A 177 -11.44 0.87 -6.94
N ASN A 178 -11.76 -0.40 -7.19
CA ASN A 178 -10.78 -1.45 -7.40
C ASN A 178 -10.65 -1.84 -8.88
N THR A 179 -10.85 -0.87 -9.78
CA THR A 179 -10.71 -1.07 -11.23
C THR A 179 -9.39 -1.77 -11.56
N LYS A 180 -9.47 -2.82 -12.37
CA LYS A 180 -8.31 -3.59 -12.82
C LYS A 180 -7.88 -3.15 -14.22
N HIS A 181 -6.62 -3.38 -14.58
CA HIS A 181 -6.10 -2.97 -15.90
C HIS A 181 -6.91 -3.58 -17.05
N HIS A 182 -7.27 -4.86 -16.93
CA HIS A 182 -8.06 -5.55 -17.95
C HIS A 182 -9.49 -5.02 -18.14
N GLU A 183 -9.98 -4.16 -17.23
CA GLU A 183 -11.31 -3.55 -17.32
C GLU A 183 -11.27 -2.18 -18.03
N LEU A 184 -10.08 -1.61 -18.24
CA LEU A 184 -9.89 -0.29 -18.87
C LEU A 184 -10.52 -0.18 -20.28
N PRO A 185 -10.45 -1.19 -21.17
CA PRO A 185 -11.07 -1.10 -22.50
C PRO A 185 -12.60 -0.91 -22.47
N THR A 186 -13.26 -1.36 -21.40
CA THR A 186 -14.73 -1.30 -21.30
C THR A 186 -15.21 -0.07 -20.53
N GLN A 187 -14.31 0.81 -20.10
CA GLN A 187 -14.67 2.01 -19.34
C GLN A 187 -15.23 3.10 -20.25
N LYS A 188 -15.98 4.03 -19.64
CA LYS A 188 -16.49 5.22 -20.34
C LYS A 188 -15.42 6.30 -20.41
N TRP A 189 -14.59 6.21 -21.45
CA TRP A 189 -13.61 7.23 -21.82
C TRP A 189 -14.30 8.50 -22.31
N ARG A 190 -13.71 9.66 -21.98
CA ARG A 190 -14.27 10.96 -22.33
C ARG A 190 -13.26 11.80 -23.07
N ASP A 191 -13.74 12.50 -24.09
CA ASP A 191 -13.05 13.59 -24.75
C ASP A 191 -13.46 14.91 -24.09
N PHE A 192 -12.47 15.74 -23.77
CA PHE A 192 -12.65 17.06 -23.17
C PHE A 192 -11.88 18.14 -23.96
N HIS A 193 -11.38 17.81 -25.15
CA HIS A 193 -10.69 18.76 -26.01
C HIS A 193 -11.61 19.95 -26.34
N GLY A 194 -11.13 21.17 -26.09
CA GLY A 194 -11.89 22.41 -26.29
C GLY A 194 -13.02 22.66 -25.29
N ASP A 195 -13.18 21.83 -24.24
CA ASP A 195 -14.23 22.04 -23.24
C ASP A 195 -13.87 23.20 -22.29
N LEU A 196 -14.75 24.22 -22.27
CA LEU A 196 -14.57 25.43 -21.48
C LEU A 196 -15.09 25.30 -20.04
N ARG A 197 -15.75 24.19 -19.70
CA ARG A 197 -16.19 23.91 -18.32
C ARG A 197 -14.98 23.71 -17.41
N THR A 198 -15.20 23.93 -16.12
CA THR A 198 -14.19 23.62 -15.11
C THR A 198 -14.14 22.12 -14.83
N VAL A 199 -12.99 21.65 -14.36
CA VAL A 199 -12.76 20.24 -13.98
C VAL A 199 -13.80 19.74 -12.95
N VAL A 200 -14.24 20.62 -12.05
CA VAL A 200 -15.25 20.32 -11.01
C VAL A 200 -16.68 20.27 -11.57
N THR A 201 -17.03 21.18 -12.49
CA THR A 201 -18.40 21.30 -13.02
C THR A 201 -18.69 20.29 -14.13
N ALA A 202 -17.65 19.80 -14.81
CA ALA A 202 -17.78 18.65 -15.67
C ALA A 202 -17.98 17.37 -14.85
N SER A 203 -18.52 16.30 -15.46
CA SER A 203 -18.65 15.00 -14.76
C SER A 203 -17.32 14.26 -14.56
N LEU A 204 -16.19 14.98 -14.59
CA LEU A 204 -14.90 14.48 -14.12
C LEU A 204 -14.81 14.61 -12.59
N ASN A 205 -15.02 15.82 -12.04
CA ASN A 205 -15.06 16.14 -10.61
C ASN A 205 -14.10 15.27 -9.76
N PRO A 206 -12.78 15.37 -9.99
CA PRO A 206 -11.80 14.60 -9.24
C PRO A 206 -11.78 15.01 -7.77
N MET A 207 -11.19 14.14 -6.96
CA MET A 207 -10.85 14.40 -5.56
C MET A 207 -9.37 14.13 -5.32
N ASP A 208 -8.83 14.62 -4.21
CA ASP A 208 -7.45 14.31 -3.81
C ASP A 208 -7.23 12.79 -3.77
N GLY A 209 -6.18 12.34 -4.46
CA GLY A 209 -5.80 10.94 -4.57
C GLY A 209 -6.55 10.14 -5.65
N ASP A 210 -7.59 10.69 -6.30
CA ASP A 210 -8.19 10.05 -7.46
C ASP A 210 -7.13 9.80 -8.56
N VAL A 211 -7.34 8.76 -9.36
CA VAL A 211 -6.48 8.46 -10.51
C VAL A 211 -7.19 8.86 -11.80
N LEU A 212 -6.58 9.76 -12.57
CA LEU A 212 -6.95 10.02 -13.95
C LEU A 212 -6.09 9.13 -14.86
N VAL A 213 -6.73 8.16 -15.49
CA VAL A 213 -6.10 7.37 -16.54
C VAL A 213 -6.33 8.08 -17.86
N VAL A 214 -5.27 8.24 -18.64
CA VAL A 214 -5.36 8.78 -20.00
C VAL A 214 -5.00 7.73 -21.03
N MET A 215 -5.56 7.83 -22.23
CA MET A 215 -5.16 7.01 -23.37
C MET A 215 -5.12 7.84 -24.64
N ASP A 216 -4.37 7.34 -25.62
CA ASP A 216 -4.39 7.81 -27.00
C ASP A 216 -5.43 7.00 -27.78
N ASP A 217 -6.47 7.66 -28.29
CA ASP A 217 -7.56 7.01 -29.02
C ASP A 217 -7.11 6.48 -30.40
N THR A 218 -5.99 6.98 -30.92
CA THR A 218 -5.40 6.51 -32.18
C THR A 218 -4.53 5.27 -32.02
N GLU A 219 -4.13 4.95 -30.79
CA GLU A 219 -3.36 3.74 -30.50
C GLU A 219 -4.27 2.50 -30.64
N PRO A 220 -3.94 1.51 -31.49
CA PRO A 220 -4.77 0.33 -31.65
C PRO A 220 -4.78 -0.52 -30.37
N LEU A 221 -5.96 -1.07 -30.03
CA LEU A 221 -6.07 -2.05 -28.95
C LEU A 221 -5.51 -3.38 -29.43
N ARG A 222 -4.49 -3.89 -28.74
CA ARG A 222 -3.93 -5.21 -29.04
C ARG A 222 -4.93 -6.30 -28.70
N ASN A 223 -5.08 -7.25 -29.62
CA ASN A 223 -5.85 -8.47 -29.35
C ASN A 223 -5.13 -9.34 -28.33
N LEU A 224 -5.86 -9.77 -27.31
CA LEU A 224 -5.36 -10.73 -26.33
C LEU A 224 -5.28 -12.13 -26.96
N SER A 225 -4.25 -12.89 -26.60
CA SER A 225 -4.18 -14.33 -26.89
C SER A 225 -5.25 -15.09 -26.11
N GLU A 226 -5.54 -16.34 -26.50
CA GLU A 226 -6.49 -17.18 -25.77
C GLU A 226 -6.03 -17.45 -24.33
N ALA A 227 -4.72 -17.67 -24.12
CA ALA A 227 -4.14 -17.84 -22.79
C ALA A 227 -4.32 -16.59 -21.91
N GLU A 228 -4.12 -15.39 -22.47
CA GLU A 228 -4.34 -14.12 -21.76
C GLU A 228 -5.83 -13.94 -21.39
N LYS A 229 -6.75 -14.24 -22.31
CA LYS A 229 -8.20 -14.21 -22.04
C LYS A 229 -8.58 -15.18 -20.92
N GLU A 230 -8.06 -16.41 -20.97
CA GLU A 230 -8.32 -17.44 -19.96
C GLU A 230 -7.78 -17.03 -18.57
N SER A 231 -6.64 -16.34 -18.52
CA SER A 231 -6.08 -15.80 -17.28
C SER A 231 -7.02 -14.78 -16.62
N ILE A 232 -7.64 -13.90 -17.42
CA ILE A 232 -8.64 -12.92 -16.95
C ILE A 232 -9.89 -13.64 -16.41
N VAL A 233 -10.39 -14.64 -17.14
CA VAL A 233 -11.57 -15.43 -16.71
C VAL A 233 -11.28 -16.16 -15.40
N THR A 234 -10.11 -16.78 -15.28
CA THR A 234 -9.69 -17.52 -14.09
C THR A 234 -9.57 -16.60 -12.87
N PHE A 235 -8.98 -15.42 -13.04
CA PHE A 235 -8.90 -14.42 -11.98
C PHE A 235 -10.26 -13.91 -11.53
N LYS A 236 -11.18 -13.64 -12.47
CA LYS A 236 -12.55 -13.25 -12.14
C LYS A 236 -13.23 -14.34 -11.30
N LYS A 237 -13.16 -15.61 -11.73
CA LYS A 237 -13.70 -16.76 -10.97
C LYS A 237 -13.13 -16.84 -9.54
N LYS A 238 -11.81 -16.71 -9.38
CA LYS A 238 -11.14 -16.73 -8.06
C LYS A 238 -11.56 -15.57 -7.17
N SER A 239 -11.75 -14.38 -7.75
CA SER A 239 -12.22 -13.21 -7.01
C SER A 239 -13.64 -13.41 -6.49
N TYR A 240 -14.54 -14.02 -7.28
CA TYR A 240 -15.90 -14.33 -6.84
C TYR A 240 -15.95 -15.44 -5.79
N SER A 241 -15.10 -16.47 -5.87
CA SER A 241 -15.11 -17.57 -4.88
C SER A 241 -14.66 -17.12 -3.49
N ASN A 242 -13.74 -16.16 -3.40
CA ASN A 242 -13.24 -15.66 -2.12
C ASN A 242 -14.25 -14.75 -1.39
N THR A 243 -15.16 -14.09 -2.12
CA THR A 243 -16.22 -13.25 -1.52
C THR A 243 -17.32 -14.10 -0.87
N SER A 244 -17.43 -15.39 -1.20
CA SER A 244 -18.45 -16.31 -0.66
C SER A 244 -18.17 -16.79 0.78
N TYR A 245 -17.02 -16.47 1.39
CA TYR A 245 -16.64 -17.02 2.70
C TYR A 245 -16.74 -16.04 3.89
N TYR A 246 -17.14 -14.78 3.65
CA TYR A 246 -17.33 -13.78 4.72
C TYR A 246 -18.80 -13.43 5.03
N ASN A 247 -19.74 -14.20 4.49
CA ASN A 247 -21.13 -14.22 4.97
C ASN A 247 -21.29 -15.28 6.07
N SER A 248 -20.37 -15.32 7.03
CA SER A 248 -20.64 -15.96 8.32
C SER A 248 -21.46 -14.97 9.14
N THR A 249 -22.77 -15.16 9.05
CA THR A 249 -23.77 -14.79 10.04
C THR A 249 -23.18 -14.45 11.41
N SER A 250 -23.29 -13.18 11.79
CA SER A 250 -23.42 -12.78 13.19
C SER A 250 -24.69 -13.42 13.76
N SER A 251 -24.60 -14.69 14.14
CA SER A 251 -25.56 -15.34 15.02
C SER A 251 -25.00 -15.27 16.43
N TYR A 252 -25.51 -14.31 17.19
CA TYR A 252 -25.53 -14.40 18.64
C TYR A 252 -26.11 -15.77 19.06
N LEU A 253 -25.47 -16.39 20.05
CA LEU A 253 -25.88 -17.56 20.83
C LEU A 253 -25.68 -18.95 20.20
N SER A 254 -24.65 -19.67 20.65
CA SER A 254 -24.81 -20.69 21.71
C SER A 254 -23.50 -21.45 21.92
N LEU A 255 -23.24 -21.78 23.19
CA LEU A 255 -22.15 -22.64 23.62
C LEU A 255 -22.29 -24.04 23.01
N SER A 256 -21.20 -24.60 22.46
CA SER A 256 -20.76 -25.97 22.74
C SER A 256 -19.64 -26.43 21.80
N SER A 257 -18.67 -27.11 22.43
CA SER A 257 -17.82 -28.18 21.90
C SER A 257 -16.54 -27.86 21.12
N ASN A 258 -15.46 -28.35 21.74
CA ASN A 258 -14.08 -28.46 21.31
C ASN A 258 -13.92 -29.08 19.91
N SER A 259 -13.28 -28.35 18.99
CA SER A 259 -12.33 -28.96 18.06
C SER A 259 -11.28 -27.92 17.63
N THR A 260 -10.07 -28.05 18.14
CA THR A 260 -8.92 -27.20 17.80
C THR A 260 -8.27 -27.72 16.51
N LYS A 261 -8.80 -27.31 15.35
CA LYS A 261 -8.00 -27.27 14.12
C LYS A 261 -7.37 -25.89 14.01
N LYS A 262 -6.10 -25.78 14.42
CA LYS A 262 -5.22 -24.64 14.16
C LYS A 262 -5.03 -24.51 12.64
N THR A 263 -5.79 -23.66 11.99
CA THR A 263 -5.33 -23.00 10.76
C THR A 263 -4.57 -21.77 11.19
N SER A 264 -3.23 -21.83 11.16
CA SER A 264 -2.40 -20.64 11.37
C SER A 264 -2.52 -19.76 10.13
N TYR A 265 -3.56 -18.93 10.09
CA TYR A 265 -3.54 -17.78 9.22
C TYR A 265 -2.49 -16.81 9.77
N VAL A 266 -1.29 -16.84 9.18
CA VAL A 266 -0.28 -15.81 9.41
C VAL A 266 -0.82 -14.55 8.76
N LYS A 267 -1.53 -13.73 9.54
CA LYS A 267 -1.89 -12.38 9.15
C LYS A 267 -0.56 -11.68 8.85
N LYS A 268 -0.30 -11.37 7.59
CA LYS A 268 0.86 -10.54 7.21
C LYS A 268 0.77 -9.28 8.08
N LYS A 269 1.84 -8.94 8.77
CA LYS A 269 1.92 -7.70 9.53
C LYS A 269 1.77 -6.58 8.51
N GLU A 270 0.64 -5.92 8.53
CA GLU A 270 0.39 -4.72 7.76
C GLU A 270 0.96 -3.55 8.57
N GLU A 271 1.68 -2.68 7.86
CA GLU A 271 2.60 -1.70 8.43
C GLU A 271 2.23 -0.28 8.04
N GLY A 272 2.17 0.58 9.03
CA GLY A 272 2.06 2.02 8.90
C GLY A 272 2.06 2.64 10.29
N ILE A 273 2.04 3.97 10.32
CA ILE A 273 2.16 4.74 11.56
C ILE A 273 1.00 4.38 12.47
N LYS A 274 1.26 3.69 13.58
CA LYS A 274 0.22 3.39 14.55
C LYS A 274 0.06 4.56 15.51
N ILE A 275 -1.05 5.28 15.38
CA ILE A 275 -1.50 6.22 16.41
C ILE A 275 -1.88 5.41 17.66
N LYS A 276 -1.31 5.74 18.82
CA LYS A 276 -1.73 5.17 20.12
C LYS A 276 -2.43 6.25 20.92
N SER A 277 -3.57 5.93 21.50
CA SER A 277 -4.27 6.82 22.41
C SER A 277 -3.55 6.90 23.76
N ARG A 278 -3.90 7.90 24.56
CA ARG A 278 -3.44 8.00 25.95
C ARG A 278 -3.93 6.81 26.80
N ALA A 279 -5.14 6.33 26.52
CA ALA A 279 -5.73 5.19 27.22
C ALA A 279 -4.95 3.88 26.96
N ASP A 280 -4.46 3.67 25.74
CA ASP A 280 -3.64 2.51 25.40
C ASP A 280 -2.34 2.49 26.21
N ARG A 281 -1.71 3.65 26.39
CA ARG A 281 -0.48 3.77 27.20
C ARG A 281 -0.75 3.48 28.67
N GLU A 282 -1.86 3.95 29.23
CA GLU A 282 -2.24 3.64 30.60
C GLU A 282 -2.49 2.13 30.75
N SER A 283 -3.10 1.49 29.76
CA SER A 283 -3.32 0.04 29.75
C SER A 283 -2.03 -0.77 29.57
N GLU A 284 -1.09 -0.33 28.72
CA GLU A 284 0.22 -0.99 28.52
C GLU A 284 1.08 -0.84 29.76
N LYS A 285 1.11 0.36 30.36
CA LYS A 285 1.85 0.61 31.60
C LYS A 285 1.30 -0.23 32.75
N GLN A 286 -0.02 -0.36 32.85
CA GLN A 286 -0.65 -1.22 33.85
C GLN A 286 -0.35 -2.70 33.61
N LYS A 287 -0.28 -3.12 32.33
CA LYS A 287 0.12 -4.49 31.96
C LYS A 287 1.58 -4.79 32.27
N GLU A 288 2.48 -3.84 32.03
CA GLU A 288 3.90 -3.94 32.41
C GLU A 288 4.07 -4.00 33.94
N GLU A 289 3.31 -3.19 34.69
CA GLU A 289 3.29 -3.22 36.16
C GLU A 289 2.75 -4.56 36.70
N ASP A 290 1.71 -5.13 36.08
CA ASP A 290 1.14 -6.43 36.43
C ASP A 290 2.08 -7.61 36.09
N GLU A 291 2.81 -7.54 34.98
CA GLU A 291 3.82 -8.55 34.61
C GLU A 291 5.03 -8.50 35.54
N ALA A 292 5.51 -7.30 35.90
CA ALA A 292 6.58 -7.11 36.89
C ALA A 292 6.18 -7.57 38.30
N ALA A 293 4.91 -7.42 38.67
CA ALA A 293 4.37 -7.94 39.94
C ALA A 293 4.30 -9.48 39.96
N LYS A 294 3.95 -10.12 38.83
CA LYS A 294 3.95 -11.59 38.69
C LYS A 294 5.34 -12.19 38.75
N GLU A 295 6.35 -11.53 38.19
CA GLU A 295 7.75 -11.99 38.24
C GLU A 295 8.32 -11.93 39.68
N LYS A 296 7.92 -10.92 40.47
CA LYS A 296 8.27 -10.84 41.90
C LYS A 296 7.55 -11.86 42.79
N ALA A 297 6.41 -12.39 42.36
CA ALA A 297 5.66 -13.39 43.12
C ALA A 297 6.16 -14.83 42.92
N SER A 298 6.97 -15.12 41.90
CA SER A 298 7.51 -16.47 41.64
C SER A 298 8.92 -16.71 42.21
N GLY A 299 9.61 -15.66 42.69
CA GLY A 299 11.00 -15.73 43.20
C GLY A 299 11.18 -16.19 44.64
N GLY A 300 10.18 -16.77 45.29
CA GLY A 300 10.19 -17.01 46.74
C GLY A 300 9.76 -18.40 47.19
N LYS A 301 10.58 -19.45 46.93
CA LYS A 301 10.79 -20.59 47.84
C LYS A 301 11.76 -21.62 47.24
N GLY A 302 12.88 -21.87 47.94
CA GLY A 302 13.69 -23.09 47.74
C GLY A 302 15.17 -22.94 48.04
N GLU A 303 15.54 -22.72 49.30
CA GLU A 303 16.92 -22.91 49.75
C GLU A 303 17.32 -24.40 49.78
N LYS A 304 18.55 -24.64 49.29
CA LYS A 304 19.58 -25.60 49.76
C LYS A 304 19.30 -27.11 49.71
N GLY A 305 19.98 -27.74 48.74
CA GLY A 305 20.44 -29.12 48.81
C GLY A 305 21.71 -29.28 47.97
N VAL A 306 22.87 -29.25 48.64
CA VAL A 306 24.19 -29.53 48.07
C VAL A 306 24.31 -31.02 47.76
N ALA A 307 24.72 -31.37 46.54
CA ALA A 307 25.32 -32.67 46.24
C ALA A 307 26.47 -32.48 45.23
N ILE A 308 27.69 -32.60 45.74
CA ILE A 308 28.93 -32.75 44.98
C ILE A 308 29.01 -34.23 44.61
N ASN A 309 29.25 -34.53 43.32
CA ASN A 309 29.80 -35.83 42.95
C ASN A 309 30.82 -35.65 41.82
N THR A 310 32.09 -35.64 42.23
CA THR A 310 33.27 -35.79 41.38
C THR A 310 33.52 -37.27 41.15
N SER A 311 33.55 -37.69 39.89
CA SER A 311 34.29 -38.88 39.48
C SER A 311 34.78 -38.66 38.05
N ALA A 312 36.09 -38.46 37.94
CA ALA A 312 36.80 -38.60 36.69
C ALA A 312 36.67 -40.04 36.19
N ASN A 313 36.45 -40.23 34.89
CA ASN A 313 37.14 -41.30 34.20
C ASN A 313 37.44 -40.93 32.75
N THR A 314 38.73 -40.90 32.46
CA THR A 314 39.34 -40.79 31.15
C THR A 314 39.18 -42.11 30.42
N THR A 315 38.71 -42.12 29.17
CA THR A 315 39.18 -43.11 28.20
C THR A 315 39.14 -42.54 26.78
N ILE A 316 40.33 -42.52 26.17
CA ILE A 316 40.64 -42.26 24.76
C ILE A 316 40.43 -43.57 23.98
N SER A 317 39.84 -43.51 22.79
CA SER A 317 40.16 -44.38 21.62
C SER A 317 39.26 -43.99 20.44
N THR A 318 39.74 -43.28 19.42
CA THR A 318 40.25 -43.81 18.13
C THR A 318 39.30 -44.79 17.41
N GLY A 319 38.92 -44.43 16.18
CA GLY A 319 38.14 -45.28 15.28
C GLY A 319 37.75 -44.61 13.96
N THR A 320 38.73 -44.31 13.12
CA THR A 320 38.58 -44.12 11.67
C THR A 320 38.05 -45.40 11.01
N GLY A 321 37.12 -45.29 10.07
CA GLY A 321 36.63 -46.45 9.31
C GLY A 321 35.77 -46.06 8.10
N THR A 322 36.44 -45.88 6.98
CA THR A 322 35.94 -45.83 5.59
C THR A 322 35.10 -47.05 5.21
N GLY A 323 34.09 -46.87 4.34
CA GLY A 323 33.36 -47.99 3.74
C GLY A 323 32.38 -47.58 2.64
N THR A 324 32.91 -47.44 1.43
CA THR A 324 32.19 -47.44 0.14
C THR A 324 31.42 -48.76 -0.09
N GLY A 325 30.24 -48.69 -0.71
CA GLY A 325 29.48 -49.87 -1.14
C GLY A 325 28.35 -49.55 -2.10
N THR A 326 28.69 -49.54 -3.39
CA THR A 326 27.80 -49.63 -4.57
C THR A 326 26.97 -50.92 -4.57
N GLY A 327 25.74 -50.88 -5.09
CA GLY A 327 24.95 -52.09 -5.36
C GLY A 327 23.65 -51.83 -6.12
N THR A 328 23.71 -52.02 -7.44
CA THR A 328 22.63 -52.07 -8.45
C THR A 328 21.87 -53.40 -8.45
N GLY A 329 20.63 -53.37 -8.96
CA GLY A 329 19.86 -54.52 -9.48
C GLY A 329 18.90 -55.10 -8.44
N THR A 330 17.60 -55.28 -8.70
CA THR A 330 16.85 -55.55 -9.95
C THR A 330 15.49 -54.88 -9.94
#